data_AF-A0A2G7G8R4-F1
#
_entry.id   AF-A0A2G7G8R4-F1
#
_cell.length_a   1.000
_cell.length_b   1.000
_cell.length_c   1.000
_cell.angle_alpha   90.00
_cell.angle_beta   90.00
_cell.angle_gamma   90.00
#
_symmetry.space_group_name_H-M   'P 1'
#
loop_
_entity.id
_entity.type
_entity.pdbx_description
1 polymer ?
#
loop_
_entity_poly.entity_id
_entity_poly.type
_entity_poly.pdbx_seq_one_letter_code
_entity_poly.pdbx_strand_id
1 'polypeptide(L)'
;MRFNAAVASALVSSATLMGYAHAEEAEKNPDATSVVEKPTFTPTTLKAPFLEQFTDDWESRWTPSHAKKDDSQTEEDWAYVGEWSVEEPTVFKGIDGDKGLVVKNPAAHHAISAKFPKKIDNKGKALVVQYEVKPQNSLVCGGAYLKLLQENKKLHAEEFSNATPYVIMFGPDKCGATNKVHFIFRHKNPKTGEYEEKHLKAPPAARTNKVTSLYTLIVRPDQSFQILIDGEAVKNGTLLEDFNPPVNPEKEIDDPKDKKPDDWVDDVKIPDPEATKPEDWDEEAPYEIVDEEATKPEDWLEEEPTSIPDPEAEKPEDWDDEEDGDWIPHCSQP
;
A
#
# COMPACT_ATOMS: atom_id res chain seq x y z
N MET A 1 12.65 58.35 46.69
CA MET A 1 13.94 58.09 46.03
C MET A 1 13.84 56.75 45.32
N ARG A 2 14.17 56.73 44.01
CA ARG A 2 14.46 55.58 43.10
C ARG A 2 13.29 54.60 42.81
N PHE A 3 12.48 54.74 41.75
CA PHE A 3 12.63 54.54 40.28
C PHE A 3 12.64 53.07 39.77
N ASN A 4 11.79 52.87 38.75
CA ASN A 4 11.75 51.86 37.66
C ASN A 4 10.67 50.78 37.79
N ALA A 5 9.93 50.37 36.76
CA ALA A 5 9.62 50.91 35.43
C ALA A 5 8.54 49.97 34.84
N ALA A 6 7.44 50.50 34.33
CA ALA A 6 6.54 49.79 33.41
C ALA A 6 5.72 50.83 32.66
N VAL A 7 6.13 51.16 31.44
CA VAL A 7 5.42 52.09 30.57
C VAL A 7 4.61 51.32 29.55
N ALA A 8 3.33 51.67 29.55
CA ALA A 8 2.22 51.28 28.71
C ALA A 8 2.46 51.34 27.18
N SER A 9 1.71 50.47 26.50
CA SER A 9 1.31 50.56 25.11
C SER A 9 0.75 51.93 24.72
N ALA A 10 1.09 52.41 23.53
CA ALA A 10 0.26 53.37 22.80
C ALA A 10 0.52 53.25 21.28
N LEU A 11 -0.45 52.63 20.59
CA LEU A 11 -0.73 52.82 19.18
C LEU A 11 -1.26 54.24 18.96
N VAL A 12 -0.61 55.06 18.13
CA VAL A 12 -1.28 56.01 17.22
C VAL A 12 -0.29 56.35 16.10
N SER A 13 -0.52 55.85 14.89
CA SER A 13 0.09 56.41 13.67
C SER A 13 -1.02 56.99 12.82
N SER A 14 -0.98 58.30 12.58
CA SER A 14 -1.78 58.95 11.55
C SER A 14 -0.96 60.02 10.84
N ALA A 15 -0.78 59.72 9.54
CA ALA A 15 -0.73 60.60 8.38
C ALA A 15 0.26 61.77 8.32
N THR A 16 1.12 61.72 7.30
CA THR A 16 1.26 62.87 6.39
C THR A 16 1.63 62.41 4.98
N LEU A 17 0.84 62.89 4.01
CA LEU A 17 0.90 62.67 2.57
C LEU A 17 2.04 63.47 1.91
N MET A 18 2.70 62.85 0.93
CA MET A 18 3.11 63.40 -0.38
C MET A 18 3.27 62.17 -1.30
N GLY A 19 2.39 61.81 -2.24
CA GLY A 19 1.82 62.58 -3.34
C GLY A 19 2.72 62.42 -4.56
N TYR A 20 2.36 61.57 -5.56
CA TYR A 20 2.60 61.78 -7.00
C TYR A 20 1.95 60.67 -7.87
N ALA A 21 1.01 61.12 -8.71
CA ALA A 21 0.59 60.59 -10.03
C ALA A 21 0.10 59.13 -10.19
N HIS A 22 -1.21 59.02 -10.42
CA HIS A 22 -1.89 57.89 -11.04
C HIS A 22 -1.26 57.47 -12.38
N ALA A 23 -0.83 56.21 -12.46
CA ALA A 23 -0.92 55.42 -13.69
C ALA A 23 -1.93 54.31 -13.41
N GLU A 24 -3.08 54.39 -14.06
CA GLU A 24 -4.11 53.36 -14.04
C GLU A 24 -3.59 52.18 -14.89
N GLU A 25 -2.84 51.27 -14.25
CA GLU A 25 -2.55 49.98 -14.86
C GLU A 25 -3.83 49.17 -14.83
N ALA A 26 -4.51 49.14 -15.99
CA ALA A 26 -5.55 48.18 -16.27
C ALA A 26 -5.02 46.78 -15.98
N GLU A 27 -5.60 46.12 -14.97
CA GLU A 27 -5.40 44.70 -14.71
C GLU A 27 -5.63 43.94 -16.02
N LYS A 28 -4.55 43.37 -16.56
CA LYS A 28 -4.67 42.34 -17.60
C LYS A 28 -5.38 41.15 -16.96
N ASN A 29 -6.65 40.97 -17.32
CA ASN A 29 -7.29 39.66 -17.30
C ASN A 29 -6.30 38.64 -17.91
N PRO A 30 -5.93 37.57 -17.21
CA PRO A 30 -5.16 36.50 -17.82
C PRO A 30 -6.09 35.84 -18.83
N ASP A 31 -5.83 36.10 -20.11
CA ASP A 31 -6.43 35.40 -21.23
C ASP A 31 -6.37 33.89 -20.95
N ALA A 32 -7.54 33.29 -20.75
CA ALA A 32 -7.72 31.88 -20.92
C ALA A 32 -7.30 31.53 -22.35
N THR A 33 -6.57 30.41 -22.52
CA THR A 33 -6.11 29.82 -23.79
C THR A 33 -4.76 30.30 -24.37
N SER A 34 -3.68 30.20 -23.60
CA SER A 34 -2.41 29.82 -24.22
C SER A 34 -2.48 28.33 -24.59
N VAL A 35 -2.79 28.01 -25.84
CA VAL A 35 -2.65 26.64 -26.36
C VAL A 35 -1.16 26.33 -26.33
N VAL A 36 -0.71 25.60 -25.31
CA VAL A 36 0.66 25.13 -25.22
C VAL A 36 0.89 24.19 -26.41
N GLU A 37 1.76 24.58 -27.33
CA GLU A 37 2.12 23.77 -28.49
C GLU A 37 2.77 22.47 -28.00
N LYS A 38 2.16 21.33 -28.34
CA LYS A 38 2.62 20.02 -27.89
C LYS A 38 3.60 19.45 -28.92
N PRO A 39 4.72 18.84 -28.49
CA PRO A 39 5.59 18.14 -29.40
C PRO A 39 4.86 16.93 -30.01
N THR A 40 5.24 16.57 -31.23
CA THR A 40 4.79 15.32 -31.88
C THR A 40 5.77 14.19 -31.58
N PHE A 41 5.24 13.03 -31.25
CA PHE A 41 6.00 11.81 -30.99
C PHE A 41 6.83 11.43 -32.21
N THR A 42 8.11 11.19 -31.97
CA THR A 42 9.05 10.71 -32.97
C THR A 42 9.76 9.49 -32.39
N PRO A 43 9.62 8.29 -32.99
CA PRO A 43 10.29 7.10 -32.51
C PRO A 43 11.80 7.31 -32.41
N THR A 44 12.38 6.91 -31.28
CA THR A 44 13.82 7.03 -31.06
C THR A 44 14.62 6.05 -31.92
N THR A 45 15.85 6.43 -32.26
CA THR A 45 16.83 5.59 -32.96
C THR A 45 17.79 4.88 -31.99
N LEU A 46 17.57 5.01 -30.69
CA LEU A 46 18.41 4.36 -29.67
C LEU A 46 18.35 2.84 -29.83
N LYS A 47 19.48 2.20 -29.55
CA LYS A 47 19.58 0.73 -29.52
C LYS A 47 19.78 0.28 -28.09
N ALA A 48 18.86 -0.56 -27.62
CA ALA A 48 18.97 -1.27 -26.36
C ALA A 48 18.74 -2.77 -26.61
N PRO A 49 19.15 -3.65 -25.68
CA PRO A 49 18.84 -5.08 -25.77
C PRO A 49 17.34 -5.37 -25.97
N PHE A 50 16.49 -4.53 -25.39
CA PHE A 50 15.06 -4.46 -25.65
C PHE A 50 14.62 -2.99 -25.55
N LEU A 51 13.80 -2.53 -26.48
CA LEU A 51 13.24 -1.19 -26.53
C LEU A 51 11.82 -1.29 -27.08
N GLU A 52 10.86 -0.75 -26.33
CA GLU A 52 9.45 -0.70 -26.73
C GLU A 52 8.98 0.75 -26.69
N GLN A 53 8.24 1.15 -27.73
CA GLN A 53 7.67 2.49 -27.89
C GLN A 53 6.21 2.45 -28.38
N PHE A 54 5.60 1.25 -28.43
CA PHE A 54 4.23 0.97 -28.82
C PHE A 54 3.82 1.59 -30.16
N THR A 55 4.69 1.46 -31.17
CA THR A 55 4.38 1.74 -32.57
C THR A 55 3.32 0.79 -33.12
N ASP A 56 2.73 1.11 -34.29
CA ASP A 56 1.55 0.43 -34.83
C ASP A 56 1.72 -1.09 -35.06
N ASP A 57 2.95 -1.61 -35.08
CA ASP A 57 3.30 -3.03 -35.20
C ASP A 57 3.36 -3.80 -33.86
N TRP A 58 2.95 -3.19 -32.74
CA TRP A 58 3.08 -3.76 -31.39
C TRP A 58 2.44 -5.15 -31.21
N GLU A 59 1.33 -5.44 -31.90
CA GLU A 59 0.62 -6.73 -31.83
C GLU A 59 1.48 -7.89 -32.32
N SER A 60 2.47 -7.62 -33.17
CA SER A 60 3.43 -8.65 -33.62
C SER A 60 4.51 -8.97 -32.57
N ARG A 61 4.68 -8.09 -31.58
CA ARG A 61 5.76 -8.13 -30.58
C ARG A 61 5.27 -8.53 -29.19
N TRP A 62 4.01 -8.27 -28.89
CA TRP A 62 3.36 -8.58 -27.61
C TRP A 62 2.27 -9.62 -27.76
N THR A 63 2.20 -10.52 -26.79
CA THR A 63 1.20 -11.58 -26.75
C THR A 63 0.47 -11.54 -25.41
N PRO A 64 -0.84 -11.29 -25.39
CA PRO A 64 -1.68 -11.44 -24.20
C PRO A 64 -1.70 -12.90 -23.75
N SER A 65 -1.69 -13.11 -22.43
CA SER A 65 -1.89 -14.45 -21.89
C SER A 65 -3.34 -14.67 -21.49
N HIS A 66 -3.78 -15.91 -21.68
CA HIS A 66 -5.09 -16.42 -21.24
C HIS A 66 -4.93 -17.59 -20.27
N ALA A 67 -3.77 -17.68 -19.61
CA ALA A 67 -3.50 -18.74 -18.65
C ALA A 67 -4.45 -18.66 -17.45
N LYS A 68 -4.68 -19.81 -16.80
CA LYS A 68 -5.25 -19.81 -15.45
C LYS A 68 -4.18 -19.35 -14.46
N LYS A 69 -4.59 -18.52 -13.50
CA LYS A 69 -3.82 -18.15 -12.33
C LYS A 69 -3.71 -19.42 -11.47
N ASP A 70 -2.49 -19.77 -11.10
CA ASP A 70 -2.21 -20.88 -10.20
C ASP A 70 -2.24 -20.34 -8.77
N ASP A 71 -3.34 -20.54 -8.06
CA ASP A 71 -3.49 -20.13 -6.66
C ASP A 71 -3.64 -21.38 -5.79
N SER A 72 -2.57 -21.78 -5.12
CA SER A 72 -2.56 -22.99 -4.28
C SER A 72 -3.32 -22.83 -2.96
N GLN A 73 -3.84 -21.63 -2.67
CA GLN A 73 -4.52 -21.30 -1.41
C GLN A 73 -6.05 -21.16 -1.57
N THR A 74 -6.57 -21.05 -2.80
CA THR A 74 -8.00 -20.89 -3.07
C THR A 74 -8.41 -21.76 -4.25
N GLU A 75 -9.50 -22.53 -4.16
CA GLU A 75 -10.04 -23.32 -5.28
C GLU A 75 -10.69 -22.45 -6.40
N GLU A 76 -10.36 -21.16 -6.45
CA GLU A 76 -10.94 -20.24 -7.41
C GLU A 76 -10.13 -20.23 -8.73
N ASP A 77 -10.79 -20.67 -9.81
CA ASP A 77 -10.27 -20.72 -11.18
C ASP A 77 -10.17 -19.31 -11.81
N TRP A 78 -9.30 -18.44 -11.31
CA TRP A 78 -9.11 -17.10 -11.89
C TRP A 78 -8.26 -17.19 -13.15
N ALA A 79 -8.69 -16.60 -14.27
CA ALA A 79 -7.93 -16.55 -15.52
C ALA A 79 -7.49 -15.12 -15.89
N TYR A 80 -6.42 -15.00 -16.67
CA TYR A 80 -6.01 -13.73 -17.25
C TYR A 80 -6.95 -13.36 -18.41
N VAL A 81 -8.00 -12.62 -18.07
CA VAL A 81 -9.06 -12.18 -19.02
C VAL A 81 -8.94 -10.71 -19.42
N GLY A 82 -7.95 -10.00 -18.89
CA GLY A 82 -7.76 -8.59 -19.14
C GLY A 82 -7.35 -8.26 -20.58
N GLU A 83 -8.00 -7.26 -21.15
CA GLU A 83 -7.78 -6.75 -22.50
C GLU A 83 -6.75 -5.62 -22.52
N TRP A 84 -6.00 -5.57 -23.60
CA TRP A 84 -4.94 -4.60 -23.83
C TRP A 84 -5.20 -3.83 -25.11
N SER A 85 -4.85 -2.54 -25.10
CA SER A 85 -4.94 -1.68 -26.27
C SER A 85 -3.75 -0.74 -26.31
N VAL A 86 -3.37 -0.27 -27.49
CA VAL A 86 -2.35 0.77 -27.63
C VAL A 86 -3.02 2.05 -28.12
N GLU A 87 -3.04 3.06 -27.25
CA GLU A 87 -3.75 4.31 -27.48
C GLU A 87 -3.04 5.50 -26.83
N GLU A 88 -3.42 6.71 -27.26
CA GLU A 88 -2.91 7.94 -26.65
C GLU A 88 -3.54 8.17 -25.26
N PRO A 89 -2.82 8.82 -24.33
CA PRO A 89 -3.39 9.23 -23.06
C PRO A 89 -4.58 10.18 -23.23
N THR A 90 -5.68 9.89 -22.56
CA THR A 90 -6.88 10.73 -22.52
C THR A 90 -6.76 11.87 -21.51
N VAL A 91 -6.02 11.65 -20.42
CA VAL A 91 -5.79 12.63 -19.35
C VAL A 91 -4.39 13.22 -19.47
N PHE A 92 -4.25 14.55 -19.36
CA PHE A 92 -2.98 15.29 -19.44
C PHE A 92 -2.08 14.82 -20.59
N LYS A 93 -2.61 14.85 -21.82
CA LYS A 93 -1.85 14.50 -23.02
C LYS A 93 -0.70 15.49 -23.23
N GLY A 94 0.55 15.01 -23.11
CA GLY A 94 1.76 15.84 -23.21
C GLY A 94 2.39 15.86 -24.60
N ILE A 95 2.33 14.75 -25.33
CA ILE A 95 2.94 14.56 -26.65
C ILE A 95 1.87 14.04 -27.60
N ASP A 96 1.76 14.59 -28.80
CA ASP A 96 0.83 14.14 -29.83
C ASP A 96 1.39 12.93 -30.59
N GLY A 97 0.61 11.86 -30.72
CA GLY A 97 1.04 10.60 -31.33
C GLY A 97 1.74 9.63 -30.38
N ASP A 98 1.94 10.01 -29.12
CA ASP A 98 2.58 9.16 -28.10
C ASP A 98 1.57 8.16 -27.55
N LYS A 99 1.60 6.94 -28.11
CA LYS A 99 0.73 5.85 -27.71
C LYS A 99 1.42 4.99 -26.65
N GLY A 100 0.64 4.48 -25.71
CA GLY A 100 1.11 3.55 -24.69
C GLY A 100 0.21 2.33 -24.61
N LEU A 101 0.72 1.25 -24.02
CA LEU A 101 -0.07 0.08 -23.69
C LEU A 101 -1.00 0.37 -22.51
N VAL A 102 -2.31 0.20 -22.74
CA VAL A 102 -3.38 0.54 -21.81
C VAL A 102 -4.19 -0.70 -21.44
N VAL A 103 -4.37 -0.86 -20.13
CA VAL A 103 -5.24 -1.83 -19.46
C VAL A 103 -6.69 -1.34 -19.56
N LYS A 104 -7.60 -2.15 -20.13
CA LYS A 104 -8.98 -1.73 -20.39
C LYS A 104 -10.00 -2.12 -19.32
N ASN A 105 -9.92 -3.32 -18.78
CA ASN A 105 -10.98 -3.85 -17.93
C ASN A 105 -10.71 -3.53 -16.45
N PRO A 106 -11.70 -2.99 -15.71
CA PRO A 106 -11.60 -2.88 -14.26
C PRO A 106 -11.70 -4.27 -13.61
N ALA A 107 -11.06 -4.43 -12.45
CA ALA A 107 -11.16 -5.64 -11.61
C ALA A 107 -10.84 -6.98 -12.32
N ALA A 108 -9.96 -6.95 -13.33
CA ALA A 108 -9.52 -8.14 -14.05
C ALA A 108 -8.01 -8.36 -13.90
N HIS A 109 -7.58 -9.62 -13.97
CA HIS A 109 -6.17 -9.96 -14.06
C HIS A 109 -5.66 -9.80 -15.49
N HIS A 110 -4.58 -9.04 -15.63
CA HIS A 110 -3.96 -8.75 -16.91
C HIS A 110 -2.57 -9.39 -16.97
N ALA A 111 -2.28 -10.04 -18.10
CA ALA A 111 -0.98 -10.61 -18.39
C ALA A 111 -0.69 -10.43 -19.87
N ILE A 112 0.47 -9.86 -20.17
CA ILE A 112 0.98 -9.68 -21.53
C ILE A 112 2.49 -9.78 -21.47
N SER A 113 3.09 -10.38 -22.49
CA SER A 113 4.54 -10.57 -22.53
C SER A 113 5.10 -10.29 -23.92
N ALA A 114 6.35 -9.84 -23.95
CA ALA A 114 7.13 -9.68 -25.17
C ALA A 114 8.46 -10.42 -25.00
N LYS A 115 8.81 -11.24 -26.00
CA LYS A 115 10.04 -12.02 -25.98
C LYS A 115 11.20 -11.14 -26.43
N PHE A 116 12.29 -11.14 -25.65
CA PHE A 116 13.51 -10.44 -26.07
C PHE A 116 14.12 -11.10 -27.32
N PRO A 117 14.64 -10.30 -28.27
CA PRO A 117 15.32 -10.85 -29.47
C PRO A 117 16.50 -11.76 -29.12
N LYS A 118 17.19 -11.46 -28.01
CA LYS A 118 18.29 -12.25 -27.46
C LYS A 118 18.17 -12.33 -25.95
N LYS A 119 18.63 -13.44 -25.37
CA LYS A 119 18.81 -13.57 -23.93
C LYS A 119 19.70 -12.45 -23.42
N ILE A 120 19.26 -11.77 -22.37
CA ILE A 120 20.05 -10.78 -21.66
C ILE A 120 20.89 -11.51 -20.59
N ASP A 121 22.20 -11.28 -20.63
CA ASP A 121 23.14 -11.70 -19.59
C ASP A 121 23.89 -10.45 -19.11
N ASN A 122 23.69 -10.11 -17.84
CA ASN A 122 24.30 -8.96 -17.19
C ASN A 122 25.54 -9.32 -16.36
N LYS A 123 26.12 -10.52 -16.50
CA LYS A 123 27.35 -10.87 -15.79
C LYS A 123 28.48 -9.88 -16.09
N GLY A 124 28.98 -9.22 -15.04
CA GLY A 124 30.00 -8.18 -15.14
C GLY A 124 29.54 -6.85 -15.75
N LYS A 125 28.24 -6.67 -15.98
CA LYS A 125 27.65 -5.44 -16.55
C LYS A 125 26.48 -4.95 -15.68
N ALA A 126 26.22 -3.66 -15.70
CA ALA A 126 25.01 -3.13 -15.07
C ALA A 126 23.76 -3.56 -15.86
N LEU A 127 22.72 -3.99 -15.15
CA LEU A 127 21.38 -4.15 -15.69
C LEU A 127 20.59 -2.87 -15.41
N VAL A 128 20.02 -2.28 -16.46
CA VAL A 128 19.13 -1.12 -16.34
C VAL A 128 17.77 -1.52 -16.90
N VAL A 129 16.72 -1.30 -16.12
CA VAL A 129 15.33 -1.53 -16.51
C VAL A 129 14.58 -0.23 -16.27
N GLN A 130 13.94 0.28 -17.31
CA GLN A 130 13.28 1.59 -17.27
C GLN A 130 11.98 1.53 -18.06
N TYR A 131 10.91 2.09 -17.51
CA TYR A 131 9.62 2.23 -18.18
C TYR A 131 8.78 3.31 -17.50
N GLU A 132 7.72 3.72 -18.18
CA GLU A 132 6.82 4.77 -17.73
C GLU A 132 5.47 4.17 -17.34
N VAL A 133 4.86 4.74 -16.30
CA VAL A 133 3.50 4.40 -15.88
C VAL A 133 2.70 5.67 -15.72
N LYS A 134 1.47 5.68 -16.24
CA LYS A 134 0.54 6.80 -16.13
C LYS A 134 -0.83 6.31 -15.64
N PRO A 135 -1.18 6.49 -14.36
CA PRO A 135 -2.49 6.10 -13.85
C PRO A 135 -3.55 7.15 -14.26
N GLN A 136 -4.17 6.96 -15.43
CA GLN A 136 -5.10 7.94 -16.01
C GLN A 136 -6.37 8.17 -15.17
N ASN A 137 -6.90 7.10 -14.57
CA ASN A 137 -8.12 7.12 -13.76
C ASN A 137 -7.87 7.10 -12.24
N SER A 138 -6.63 7.40 -11.81
CA SER A 138 -6.13 7.16 -10.45
C SER A 138 -6.11 5.67 -10.07
N LEU A 139 -4.99 5.20 -9.51
CA LEU A 139 -4.81 3.80 -9.13
C LEU A 139 -5.19 3.61 -7.65
N VAL A 140 -6.39 3.07 -7.38
CA VAL A 140 -6.88 2.80 -6.01
C VAL A 140 -6.38 1.44 -5.51
N CYS A 141 -6.57 0.40 -6.32
CA CYS A 141 -6.03 -0.94 -6.10
C CYS A 141 -5.61 -1.58 -7.41
N GLY A 142 -4.32 -1.80 -7.60
CA GLY A 142 -3.72 -2.48 -8.73
C GLY A 142 -2.20 -2.36 -8.77
N GLY A 143 -1.57 -3.33 -9.42
CA GLY A 143 -0.13 -3.35 -9.69
C GLY A 143 0.14 -2.95 -11.14
N ALA A 144 1.11 -2.07 -11.35
CA ALA A 144 1.60 -1.70 -12.68
C ALA A 144 3.10 -2.00 -12.79
N TYR A 145 3.51 -3.15 -12.25
CA TYR A 145 4.89 -3.65 -12.28
C TYR A 145 5.14 -4.57 -13.46
N LEU A 146 6.39 -4.66 -13.87
CA LEU A 146 6.86 -5.65 -14.85
C LEU A 146 7.53 -6.84 -14.16
N LYS A 147 7.60 -7.96 -14.88
CA LYS A 147 8.42 -9.13 -14.52
C LYS A 147 9.41 -9.42 -15.65
N LEU A 148 10.70 -9.52 -15.32
CA LEU A 148 11.72 -10.04 -16.23
C LEU A 148 11.71 -11.56 -16.14
N LEU A 149 11.19 -12.23 -17.17
CA LEU A 149 11.02 -13.67 -17.14
C LEU A 149 12.36 -14.40 -17.30
N GLN A 150 12.48 -15.56 -16.66
CA GLN A 150 13.62 -16.44 -16.86
C GLN A 150 13.54 -17.09 -18.25
N GLU A 151 14.69 -17.33 -18.88
CA GLU A 151 14.73 -18.07 -20.15
C GLU A 151 14.13 -19.47 -19.95
N ASN A 152 13.00 -19.73 -20.62
CA ASN A 152 12.33 -21.01 -20.60
C ASN A 152 11.94 -21.39 -22.03
N LYS A 153 12.54 -22.49 -22.54
CA LYS A 153 12.26 -22.99 -23.90
C LYS A 153 10.84 -23.54 -24.06
N LYS A 154 10.14 -23.83 -22.96
CA LYS A 154 8.79 -24.38 -22.93
C LYS A 154 7.72 -23.33 -22.63
N LEU A 155 8.10 -22.07 -22.36
CA LEU A 155 7.11 -21.04 -22.08
C LEU A 155 6.51 -20.55 -23.39
N HIS A 156 5.24 -20.88 -23.60
CA HIS A 156 4.40 -20.25 -24.61
C HIS A 156 3.92 -18.91 -24.06
N ALA A 157 3.95 -17.84 -24.87
CA ALA A 157 3.64 -16.49 -24.40
C ALA A 157 2.16 -16.37 -23.96
N GLU A 158 1.31 -17.23 -24.54
CA GLU A 158 -0.10 -17.41 -24.24
C GLU A 158 -0.34 -18.04 -22.86
N GLU A 159 0.64 -18.78 -22.33
CA GLU A 159 0.58 -19.51 -21.05
C GLU A 159 1.26 -18.75 -19.89
N PHE A 160 1.58 -17.47 -20.08
CA PHE A 160 2.20 -16.64 -19.04
C PHE A 160 1.26 -16.41 -17.84
N SER A 161 1.49 -17.16 -16.76
CA SER A 161 0.78 -17.02 -15.48
C SER A 161 1.63 -16.45 -14.34
N ASN A 162 1.02 -16.25 -13.17
CA ASN A 162 1.69 -15.86 -11.93
C ASN A 162 2.79 -16.83 -11.48
N ALA A 163 2.64 -18.13 -11.77
CA ALA A 163 3.62 -19.17 -11.45
C ALA A 163 4.83 -19.18 -12.40
N THR A 164 4.80 -18.39 -13.49
CA THR A 164 5.89 -18.33 -14.46
C THR A 164 7.20 -17.88 -13.79
N PRO A 165 8.29 -18.66 -13.92
CA PRO A 165 9.57 -18.29 -13.34
C PRO A 165 10.09 -16.95 -13.90
N TYR A 166 10.33 -16.01 -13.00
CA TYR A 166 10.91 -14.71 -13.31
C TYR A 166 12.22 -14.49 -12.52
N VAL A 167 13.02 -13.51 -12.94
CA VAL A 167 14.30 -13.16 -12.31
C VAL A 167 14.13 -11.92 -11.44
N ILE A 168 13.45 -10.89 -11.96
CA ILE A 168 13.18 -9.62 -11.28
C ILE A 168 11.72 -9.22 -11.48
N MET A 169 11.06 -8.76 -10.43
CA MET A 169 9.81 -8.01 -10.49
C MET A 169 10.09 -6.58 -10.02
N PHE A 170 9.71 -5.60 -10.83
CA PHE A 170 10.01 -4.20 -10.55
C PHE A 170 8.87 -3.28 -10.97
N GLY A 171 8.41 -2.42 -10.05
CA GLY A 171 7.41 -1.41 -10.40
C GLY A 171 6.45 -0.99 -9.31
N PRO A 172 5.61 0.01 -9.60
CA PRO A 172 4.62 0.52 -8.67
C PRO A 172 3.49 -0.49 -8.42
N ASP A 173 3.10 -0.59 -7.16
CA ASP A 173 1.95 -1.35 -6.69
C ASP A 173 1.24 -0.57 -5.57
N LYS A 174 -0.04 -0.32 -5.79
CA LYS A 174 -0.87 0.49 -4.91
C LYS A 174 -2.16 -0.26 -4.68
N CYS A 175 -2.46 -0.62 -3.43
CA CYS A 175 -3.77 -1.17 -3.08
C CYS A 175 -4.16 -0.79 -1.64
N GLY A 176 -5.27 -0.07 -1.49
CA GLY A 176 -5.79 0.36 -0.18
C GLY A 176 -4.79 1.27 0.55
N ALA A 177 -4.30 0.87 1.72
CA ALA A 177 -3.24 1.59 2.44
C ALA A 177 -1.83 1.30 1.87
N THR A 178 -1.63 0.15 1.23
CA THR A 178 -0.34 -0.26 0.67
C THR A 178 0.03 0.62 -0.53
N ASN A 179 1.22 1.22 -0.50
CA ASN A 179 1.80 1.98 -1.62
C ASN A 179 3.31 1.74 -1.65
N LYS A 180 3.80 1.03 -2.67
CA LYS A 180 5.22 0.70 -2.79
C LYS A 180 5.65 0.52 -4.24
N VAL A 181 6.92 0.79 -4.51
CA VAL A 181 7.61 0.31 -5.70
C VAL A 181 8.29 -1.01 -5.34
N HIS A 182 7.78 -2.11 -5.87
CA HIS A 182 8.41 -3.40 -5.71
C HIS A 182 9.77 -3.40 -6.37
N PHE A 183 10.74 -3.99 -5.66
CA PHE A 183 11.91 -4.58 -6.25
C PHE A 183 12.08 -5.94 -5.59
N ILE A 184 11.81 -6.99 -6.35
CA ILE A 184 11.90 -8.38 -5.92
C ILE A 184 12.82 -9.08 -6.90
N PHE A 185 13.77 -9.86 -6.41
CA PHE A 185 14.53 -10.77 -7.25
C PHE A 185 14.50 -12.18 -6.69
N ARG A 186 14.61 -13.17 -7.58
CA ARG A 186 14.67 -14.57 -7.19
C ARG A 186 16.12 -15.00 -7.04
N HIS A 187 16.48 -15.44 -5.84
CA HIS A 187 17.80 -15.96 -5.54
C HIS A 187 17.75 -17.49 -5.45
N LYS A 188 18.67 -18.16 -6.15
CA LYS A 188 18.83 -19.61 -6.04
C LYS A 188 19.80 -19.91 -4.90
N ASN A 189 19.32 -20.59 -3.86
CA ASN A 189 20.17 -21.06 -2.78
C ASN A 189 21.22 -22.06 -3.34
N PRO A 190 22.53 -21.83 -3.15
CA PRO A 190 23.56 -22.69 -3.72
C PRO A 190 23.63 -24.08 -3.06
N LYS A 191 23.08 -24.26 -1.86
CA LYS A 191 23.06 -25.53 -1.12
C LYS A 191 21.79 -26.35 -1.40
N THR A 192 20.62 -25.75 -1.24
CA THR A 192 19.34 -26.47 -1.43
C THR A 192 18.92 -26.51 -2.90
N GLY A 193 19.39 -25.56 -3.71
CA GLY A 193 19.01 -25.42 -5.12
C GLY A 193 17.63 -24.78 -5.32
N GLU A 194 16.92 -24.45 -4.25
CA GLU A 194 15.60 -23.82 -4.26
C GLU A 194 15.71 -22.33 -4.58
N TYR A 195 14.66 -21.80 -5.22
CA TYR A 195 14.54 -20.39 -5.53
C TYR A 195 13.65 -19.71 -4.50
N GLU A 196 14.14 -18.62 -3.93
CA GLU A 196 13.44 -17.82 -2.95
C GLU A 196 13.30 -16.37 -3.43
N GLU A 197 12.12 -15.78 -3.21
CA GLU A 197 11.87 -14.38 -3.51
C GLU A 197 12.46 -13.49 -2.41
N LYS A 198 13.24 -12.49 -2.83
CA LYS A 198 13.88 -11.53 -1.93
C LYS A 198 13.20 -10.19 -2.16
N HIS A 199 12.49 -9.66 -1.15
CA HIS A 199 11.73 -8.41 -1.23
C HIS A 199 12.53 -7.25 -0.65
N LEU A 200 12.54 -6.11 -1.35
CA LEU A 200 13.20 -4.90 -0.86
C LEU A 200 12.64 -4.43 0.50
N LYS A 201 13.53 -4.18 1.46
CA LYS A 201 13.21 -3.56 2.76
C LYS A 201 12.92 -2.06 2.57
N ALA A 202 11.83 -1.60 3.18
CA ALA A 202 11.38 -0.21 3.11
C ALA A 202 11.39 0.34 1.65
N PRO A 203 10.52 -0.20 0.78
CA PRO A 203 10.42 0.25 -0.60
C PRO A 203 9.90 1.69 -0.67
N PRO A 204 10.34 2.49 -1.67
CA PRO A 204 9.82 3.84 -1.86
C PRO A 204 8.35 3.79 -2.29
N ALA A 205 7.61 4.86 -2.02
CA ALA A 205 6.21 4.97 -2.44
C ALA A 205 6.09 5.19 -3.97
N ALA A 206 5.08 4.57 -4.58
CA ALA A 206 4.76 4.82 -5.99
C ALA A 206 4.09 6.19 -6.17
N ARG A 207 4.27 6.78 -7.36
CA ARG A 207 3.55 7.98 -7.79
C ARG A 207 2.13 7.62 -8.20
N THR A 208 1.15 8.31 -7.60
CA THR A 208 -0.28 8.05 -7.80
C THR A 208 -1.02 9.20 -8.49
N ASN A 209 -0.29 10.24 -8.90
CA ASN A 209 -0.82 11.37 -9.65
C ASN A 209 -1.12 10.97 -11.10
N LYS A 210 -2.00 11.71 -11.78
CA LYS A 210 -2.45 11.40 -13.16
C LYS A 210 -1.44 11.76 -14.26
N VAL A 211 -0.20 12.07 -13.88
CA VAL A 211 0.89 12.37 -14.82
C VAL A 211 1.73 11.12 -15.04
N THR A 212 2.52 11.12 -16.11
CA THR A 212 3.46 10.04 -16.39
C THR A 212 4.61 10.09 -15.38
N SER A 213 4.99 8.94 -14.82
CA SER A 213 6.20 8.80 -14.01
C SER A 213 7.13 7.75 -14.58
N LEU A 214 8.42 8.06 -14.60
CA LEU A 214 9.48 7.22 -15.12
C LEU A 214 10.12 6.42 -13.99
N TYR A 215 10.00 5.09 -14.03
CA TYR A 215 10.60 4.20 -13.04
C TYR A 215 11.85 3.55 -13.62
N THR A 216 12.98 3.68 -12.93
CA THR A 216 14.27 3.11 -13.36
C THR A 216 14.87 2.28 -12.25
N LEU A 217 15.23 1.03 -12.55
CA LEU A 217 16.03 0.15 -11.71
C LEU A 217 17.41 -0.01 -12.34
N ILE A 218 18.45 0.25 -11.55
CA ILE A 218 19.85 0.02 -11.92
C ILE A 218 20.42 -1.01 -10.96
N VAL A 219 20.89 -2.14 -11.46
CA VAL A 219 21.58 -3.18 -10.68
C VAL A 219 23.01 -3.30 -11.21
N ARG A 220 24.00 -3.12 -10.33
CA ARG A 220 25.41 -3.08 -10.72
C ARG A 220 26.14 -4.39 -10.40
N PRO A 221 27.29 -4.65 -11.06
CA PRO A 221 28.10 -5.85 -10.81
C PRO A 221 28.66 -5.95 -9.38
N ASP A 222 28.79 -4.82 -8.69
CA ASP A 222 29.23 -4.74 -7.29
C ASP A 222 28.11 -5.09 -6.29
N GLN A 223 26.97 -5.56 -6.78
CA GLN A 223 25.77 -5.92 -5.99
C GLN A 223 25.07 -4.71 -5.35
N SER A 224 25.41 -3.49 -5.75
CA SER A 224 24.62 -2.31 -5.44
C SER A 224 23.43 -2.17 -6.40
N PHE A 225 22.36 -1.53 -5.92
CA PHE A 225 21.23 -1.15 -6.75
C PHE A 225 20.80 0.29 -6.48
N GLN A 226 20.11 0.88 -7.45
CA GLN A 226 19.46 2.17 -7.33
C GLN A 226 18.09 2.12 -7.98
N ILE A 227 17.12 2.75 -7.32
CA ILE A 227 15.79 3.00 -7.89
C ILE A 227 15.68 4.51 -8.08
N LEU A 228 15.39 4.91 -9.32
CA LEU A 228 15.13 6.28 -9.69
C LEU A 228 13.67 6.43 -10.08
N ILE A 229 13.06 7.53 -9.66
CA ILE A 229 11.73 7.97 -10.10
C ILE A 229 11.92 9.34 -10.73
N ASP A 230 11.51 9.51 -11.99
CA ASP A 230 11.63 10.77 -12.74
C ASP A 230 13.08 11.29 -12.82
N GLY A 231 14.04 10.36 -12.83
CA GLY A 231 15.49 10.66 -12.86
C GLY A 231 16.11 10.94 -11.49
N GLU A 232 15.32 11.03 -10.42
CA GLU A 232 15.81 11.25 -9.06
C GLU A 232 16.03 9.92 -8.32
N ALA A 233 17.19 9.74 -7.69
CA ALA A 233 17.50 8.54 -6.91
C ALA A 233 16.73 8.53 -5.59
N VAL A 234 15.65 7.75 -5.52
CA VAL A 234 14.77 7.65 -4.34
C VAL A 234 15.18 6.55 -3.37
N LYS A 235 15.91 5.52 -3.84
CA LYS A 235 16.42 4.43 -3.01
C LYS A 235 17.76 3.94 -3.56
N ASN A 236 18.71 3.72 -2.66
CA ASN A 236 20.01 3.13 -2.93
C ASN A 236 20.25 2.03 -1.88
N GLY A 237 20.97 0.98 -2.25
CA GLY A 237 21.27 -0.11 -1.33
C GLY A 237 22.10 -1.22 -1.97
N THR A 238 22.20 -2.35 -1.29
CA THR A 238 22.86 -3.57 -1.75
C THR A 238 21.89 -4.74 -1.79
N LEU A 239 22.09 -5.66 -2.74
CA LEU A 239 21.26 -6.86 -2.89
C LEU A 239 21.37 -7.81 -1.67
N LEU A 240 22.46 -7.72 -0.89
CA LEU A 240 22.73 -8.63 0.21
C LEU A 240 22.09 -8.20 1.54
N GLU A 241 21.95 -6.91 1.78
CA GLU A 241 21.59 -6.37 3.11
C GLU A 241 20.18 -5.76 3.13
N ASP A 242 19.73 -5.18 2.03
CA ASP A 242 18.48 -4.42 1.94
C ASP A 242 17.26 -5.27 1.56
N PHE A 243 17.31 -6.59 1.70
CA PHE A 243 16.23 -7.50 1.30
C PHE A 243 15.77 -8.41 2.43
N ASN A 244 14.47 -8.73 2.41
CA ASN A 244 13.83 -9.67 3.31
C ASN A 244 13.09 -10.75 2.49
N PRO A 245 13.31 -12.05 2.73
CA PRO A 245 14.35 -12.64 3.57
C PRO A 245 15.76 -12.24 3.12
N PRO A 246 16.78 -12.26 4.01
CA PRO A 246 18.14 -11.90 3.63
C PRO A 246 18.72 -12.92 2.66
N VAL A 247 19.60 -12.48 1.74
CA VAL A 247 20.23 -13.38 0.76
C VAL A 247 21.17 -14.36 1.44
N ASN A 248 22.01 -13.82 2.32
CA ASN A 248 22.87 -14.63 3.16
C ASN A 248 22.10 -14.93 4.45
N PRO A 249 22.15 -16.18 4.95
CA PRO A 249 21.64 -16.47 6.27
C PRO A 249 22.36 -15.60 7.32
N GLU A 250 21.72 -15.40 8.46
CA GLU A 250 22.35 -14.72 9.58
C GLU A 250 23.65 -15.42 9.97
N LYS A 251 24.64 -14.61 10.40
CA LYS A 251 25.95 -15.15 10.79
C LYS A 251 25.85 -16.05 12.01
N GLU A 252 24.84 -15.80 12.84
CA GLU A 252 24.57 -16.47 14.10
C GLU A 252 23.12 -16.96 14.04
N ILE A 253 22.88 -18.16 14.57
CA ILE A 253 21.55 -18.75 14.71
C ILE A 253 21.43 -19.24 16.16
N ASP A 254 20.22 -19.20 16.72
CA ASP A 254 19.97 -19.76 18.05
C ASP A 254 20.24 -21.27 18.02
N ASP A 255 20.86 -21.80 19.08
CA ASP A 255 21.10 -23.25 19.20
C ASP A 255 19.74 -23.96 19.41
N PRO A 256 19.31 -24.85 18.49
CA PRO A 256 18.04 -25.55 18.63
C PRO A 256 17.97 -26.47 19.86
N LYS A 257 19.11 -26.74 20.51
CA LYS A 257 19.20 -27.55 21.73
C LYS A 257 19.20 -26.70 22.99
N ASP A 258 19.34 -25.38 22.87
CA ASP A 258 19.25 -24.49 24.01
C ASP A 258 17.83 -24.50 24.56
N LYS A 259 17.73 -24.56 25.88
CA LYS A 259 16.45 -24.60 26.59
C LYS A 259 16.56 -23.70 27.78
N LYS A 260 15.55 -22.85 27.93
CA LYS A 260 15.36 -22.05 29.12
C LYS A 260 15.41 -22.97 30.37
N PRO A 261 16.30 -22.71 31.34
CA PRO A 261 16.37 -23.46 32.58
C PRO A 261 15.06 -23.37 33.40
N ASP A 262 14.76 -24.42 34.16
CA ASP A 262 13.55 -24.49 35.00
C ASP A 262 13.53 -23.43 36.13
N ASP A 263 14.69 -22.95 36.55
CA ASP A 263 14.88 -21.93 37.60
C ASP A 263 14.89 -20.49 37.06
N TRP A 264 14.66 -20.30 35.75
CA TRP A 264 14.70 -18.99 35.13
C TRP A 264 13.40 -18.21 35.32
N VAL A 265 13.46 -17.20 36.19
CA VAL A 265 12.34 -16.29 36.50
C VAL A 265 12.22 -15.21 35.41
N ASP A 266 11.06 -15.15 34.74
CA ASP A 266 10.75 -14.07 33.77
C ASP A 266 10.11 -12.85 34.44
N ASP A 267 9.61 -13.01 35.67
CA ASP A 267 8.92 -11.96 36.38
C ASP A 267 9.89 -10.84 36.75
N VAL A 268 9.74 -9.70 36.09
CA VAL A 268 10.54 -8.49 36.35
C VAL A 268 10.32 -7.96 37.77
N LYS A 269 9.14 -8.25 38.35
CA LYS A 269 8.76 -7.85 39.69
C LYS A 269 8.24 -9.05 40.44
N ILE A 270 8.69 -9.21 41.67
CA ILE A 270 8.17 -10.19 42.62
C ILE A 270 7.45 -9.44 43.77
N PRO A 271 6.43 -10.04 44.39
CA PRO A 271 5.89 -9.54 45.65
C PRO A 271 7.01 -9.41 46.67
N ASP A 272 6.98 -8.33 47.46
CA ASP A 272 7.95 -8.17 48.55
C ASP A 272 7.71 -9.28 49.59
N PRO A 273 8.69 -10.17 49.83
CA PRO A 273 8.50 -11.26 50.78
C PRO A 273 8.31 -10.78 52.23
N GLU A 274 8.71 -9.56 52.56
CA GLU A 274 8.54 -8.98 53.90
C GLU A 274 7.21 -8.24 54.06
N ALA A 275 6.51 -7.96 52.95
CA ALA A 275 5.20 -7.31 53.00
C ALA A 275 4.14 -8.33 53.44
N THR A 276 3.49 -8.04 54.57
CA THR A 276 2.35 -8.81 55.06
C THR A 276 1.07 -7.99 54.89
N LYS A 277 -0.04 -8.70 54.67
CA LYS A 277 -1.36 -8.09 54.60
C LYS A 277 -1.66 -7.34 55.91
N PRO A 278 -2.01 -6.04 55.86
CA PRO A 278 -2.36 -5.26 57.05
C PRO A 278 -3.58 -5.85 57.79
N GLU A 279 -3.65 -5.64 59.11
CA GLU A 279 -4.75 -6.15 59.95
C GLU A 279 -6.12 -5.55 59.58
N ASP A 280 -6.16 -4.36 58.98
CA ASP A 280 -7.38 -3.65 58.56
C ASP A 280 -7.82 -3.96 57.12
N TRP A 281 -7.07 -4.79 56.38
CA TRP A 281 -7.44 -5.21 55.02
C TRP A 281 -8.39 -6.41 55.06
N ASP A 282 -9.69 -6.18 54.93
CA ASP A 282 -10.69 -7.24 54.78
C ASP A 282 -10.90 -7.57 53.29
N GLU A 283 -10.63 -8.81 52.89
CA GLU A 283 -10.86 -9.27 51.50
C GLU A 283 -12.30 -9.71 51.25
N GLU A 284 -13.09 -9.91 52.31
CA GLU A 284 -14.49 -10.32 52.23
C GLU A 284 -15.44 -9.12 52.25
N ALA A 285 -14.92 -7.90 52.44
CA ALA A 285 -15.70 -6.69 52.41
C ALA A 285 -16.33 -6.48 51.02
N PRO A 286 -17.65 -6.28 50.93
CA PRO A 286 -18.32 -6.06 49.65
C PRO A 286 -17.88 -4.74 49.03
N TYR A 287 -17.80 -4.70 47.70
CA TYR A 287 -17.44 -3.48 46.95
C TYR A 287 -18.49 -2.36 47.13
N GLU A 288 -19.76 -2.75 47.28
CA GLU A 288 -20.88 -1.83 47.50
C GLU A 288 -21.54 -2.14 48.85
N ILE A 289 -21.87 -1.08 49.58
CA ILE A 289 -22.66 -1.15 50.82
C ILE A 289 -24.00 -0.48 50.57
N VAL A 290 -25.05 -1.00 51.20
CA VAL A 290 -26.39 -0.39 51.14
C VAL A 290 -26.32 0.98 51.82
N ASP A 291 -26.88 2.00 51.19
CA ASP A 291 -27.03 3.33 51.78
C ASP A 291 -28.18 3.31 52.80
N GLU A 292 -27.85 3.27 54.09
CA GLU A 292 -28.84 3.24 55.18
C GLU A 292 -29.68 4.52 55.28
N GLU A 293 -29.23 5.63 54.68
CA GLU A 293 -29.98 6.90 54.66
C GLU A 293 -30.91 7.01 53.43
N ALA A 294 -30.80 6.09 52.46
CA ALA A 294 -31.63 6.11 51.27
C ALA A 294 -33.06 5.66 51.58
N THR A 295 -34.01 6.60 51.50
CA THR A 295 -35.44 6.31 51.63
C THR A 295 -36.09 6.10 50.27
N LYS A 296 -36.95 5.09 50.17
CA LYS A 296 -37.80 4.86 49.01
C LYS A 296 -38.70 6.07 48.73
N PRO A 297 -38.78 6.59 47.49
CA PRO A 297 -39.67 7.70 47.15
C PRO A 297 -41.14 7.42 47.45
N GLU A 298 -41.90 8.46 47.83
CA GLU A 298 -43.34 8.34 48.16
C GLU A 298 -44.19 7.85 46.98
N ASP A 299 -43.77 8.10 45.74
CA ASP A 299 -44.46 7.73 44.50
C ASP A 299 -43.92 6.42 43.89
N TRP A 300 -43.25 5.59 44.70
CA TRP A 300 -42.73 4.31 44.23
C TRP A 300 -43.82 3.24 44.20
N LEU A 301 -44.16 2.76 43.01
CA LEU A 301 -45.15 1.71 42.80
C LEU A 301 -44.52 0.32 43.04
N GLU A 302 -44.77 -0.27 44.22
CA GLU A 302 -44.22 -1.58 44.62
C GLU A 302 -44.85 -2.77 43.90
N GLU A 303 -46.13 -2.65 43.60
CA GLU A 303 -46.96 -3.74 43.07
C GLU A 303 -46.93 -3.78 41.53
N GLU A 304 -46.33 -2.78 40.88
CA GLU A 304 -46.23 -2.73 39.42
C GLU A 304 -45.04 -3.56 38.93
N PRO A 305 -45.21 -4.36 37.87
CA PRO A 305 -44.12 -5.15 37.32
C PRO A 305 -43.02 -4.23 36.77
N THR A 306 -41.76 -4.60 37.00
CA THR A 306 -40.58 -3.87 36.51
C THR A 306 -40.49 -3.82 34.98
N SER A 307 -41.26 -4.63 34.28
CA SER A 307 -41.28 -4.69 32.82
C SER A 307 -42.65 -5.15 32.34
N ILE A 308 -43.17 -4.52 31.29
CA ILE A 308 -44.47 -4.86 30.70
C ILE A 308 -44.22 -5.49 29.32
N PRO A 309 -44.75 -6.71 29.05
CA PRO A 309 -44.68 -7.30 27.71
C PRO A 309 -45.30 -6.36 26.68
N ASP A 310 -44.63 -6.14 25.54
CA ASP A 310 -45.22 -5.31 24.48
C ASP A 310 -46.52 -5.96 23.97
N PRO A 311 -47.68 -5.28 24.07
CA PRO A 311 -48.95 -5.81 23.60
C PRO A 311 -49.03 -6.02 22.09
N GLU A 312 -48.14 -5.41 21.29
CA GLU A 312 -48.05 -5.59 19.84
C GLU A 312 -47.04 -6.67 19.42
N ALA A 313 -46.34 -7.28 20.38
CA ALA A 313 -45.41 -8.36 20.07
C ALA A 313 -46.19 -9.62 19.66
N GLU A 314 -45.98 -10.04 18.41
CA GLU A 314 -46.43 -11.32 17.88
C GLU A 314 -45.24 -12.23 17.61
N LYS A 315 -45.44 -13.53 17.82
CA LYS A 315 -44.44 -14.54 17.49
C LYS A 315 -44.19 -14.52 15.97
N PRO A 316 -42.94 -14.33 15.50
CA PRO A 316 -42.63 -14.37 14.07
C PRO A 316 -43.04 -15.71 13.44
N GLU A 317 -43.53 -15.67 12.19
CA GLU A 317 -43.95 -16.89 11.47
C GLU A 317 -42.80 -17.89 11.23
N ASP A 318 -41.55 -17.40 11.27
CA ASP A 318 -40.30 -18.17 11.10
C ASP A 318 -39.78 -18.76 12.43
N TRP A 319 -40.41 -18.46 13.57
CA TRP A 319 -39.91 -18.91 14.87
C TRP A 319 -40.33 -20.35 15.19
N ASP A 320 -39.34 -21.22 15.38
CA ASP A 320 -39.53 -22.61 15.78
C ASP A 320 -39.18 -22.78 17.27
N ASP A 321 -40.14 -23.13 18.13
CA ASP A 321 -39.87 -23.22 19.58
C ASP A 321 -38.92 -24.40 19.94
N GLU A 322 -38.76 -25.40 19.06
CA GLU A 322 -37.87 -26.54 19.27
C GLU A 322 -36.41 -26.19 18.93
N GLU A 323 -36.19 -25.31 17.94
CA GLU A 323 -34.85 -24.87 17.50
C GLU A 323 -34.43 -23.51 18.09
N ASP A 324 -35.36 -22.55 18.21
CA ASP A 324 -35.13 -21.17 18.68
C ASP A 324 -35.47 -20.97 20.17
N GLY A 325 -36.14 -21.94 20.80
CA GLY A 325 -36.61 -21.91 22.20
C GLY A 325 -37.97 -21.23 22.39
N ASP A 326 -38.52 -21.27 23.62
CA ASP A 326 -39.82 -20.67 23.92
C ASP A 326 -39.81 -19.16 23.59
N TRP A 327 -40.67 -18.73 22.68
CA TRP A 327 -40.77 -17.31 22.34
C TRP A 327 -41.29 -16.49 23.54
N ILE A 328 -40.49 -15.49 23.95
CA ILE A 328 -40.87 -14.52 24.99
C ILE A 328 -41.03 -13.15 24.31
N PRO A 329 -42.20 -12.49 24.42
CA PRO A 329 -42.38 -11.15 23.90
C PRO A 329 -41.35 -10.21 24.53
N HIS A 330 -40.78 -9.32 23.73
CA HIS A 330 -39.87 -8.33 24.28
C HIS A 330 -40.63 -7.48 25.32
N CYS A 331 -40.11 -7.43 26.54
CA CYS A 331 -40.68 -6.59 27.58
C CYS A 331 -40.07 -5.20 27.43
N SER A 332 -40.91 -4.18 27.31
CA SER A 332 -40.47 -2.80 27.47
C SER A 332 -40.28 -2.52 28.96
N GLN A 333 -39.19 -1.85 29.31
CA GLN A 333 -39.11 -1.17 30.60
C GLN A 333 -40.06 0.03 30.50
N PRO A 334 -41.00 0.21 31.44
CA PRO A 334 -41.97 1.31 31.40
C PRO A 334 -41.33 2.70 31.41
#